data_AF-A0A2J8XIF3-F1
#
_entry.id   AF-A0A2J8XIF3-F1
#
_cell.length_a   1.000
_cell.length_b   1.000
_cell.length_c   1.000
_cell.angle_alpha   90.00
_cell.angle_beta   90.00
_cell.angle_gamma   90.00
#
_symmetry.space_group_name_H-M   'P 1'
#
loop_
_entity.id
_entity.type
_entity.pdbx_description
1 polymer ?
#
loop_
_entity_poly.entity_id
_entity_poly.type
_entity_poly.pdbx_seq_one_letter_code
_entity_poly.pdbx_strand_id
1 'polypeptide(L)'
;IDLPFSLLMAMMVLSCKSICSLGCDLPQAHSLGNRRAFILLAQMRRISFSCLKDRHDFDFPYQVFDGNHFQKVQAIFLFREKMQQTFNLFSTKDSSDTWDVALLDKFYTELYQQLKDLEACVMQRVGVEETPLVNVDSILAVRKYFQRITLYLTKKKYSPCSWEVVRAEIMRSFSLSMNLQERLRRKE
;
A
#
# COMPACT_ATOMS: atom_id res chain seq x y z
N ILE A 1 39.98 -8.86 -28.65
CA ILE A 1 38.56 -8.76 -28.21
C ILE A 1 37.77 -8.66 -29.50
N ASP A 2 37.19 -9.77 -29.92
CA ASP A 2 36.54 -9.89 -31.23
C ASP A 2 35.30 -9.00 -31.31
N LEU A 3 35.17 -8.24 -32.39
CA LEU A 3 34.03 -7.38 -32.73
C LEU A 3 32.64 -8.01 -32.44
N PRO A 4 32.38 -9.31 -32.72
CA PRO A 4 31.12 -9.95 -32.36
C PRO A 4 30.88 -10.07 -30.84
N PHE A 5 31.94 -10.26 -30.04
CA PHE A 5 31.83 -10.31 -28.58
C PHE A 5 31.51 -8.92 -28.01
N SER A 6 32.15 -7.88 -28.53
CA SER A 6 31.85 -6.50 -28.15
C SER A 6 30.41 -6.10 -28.48
N LEU A 7 29.87 -6.58 -29.62
CA LEU A 7 28.47 -6.35 -30.01
C LEU A 7 27.49 -7.10 -29.11
N LEU A 8 27.76 -8.36 -28.75
CA LEU A 8 26.94 -9.12 -27.82
C LEU A 8 26.90 -8.47 -26.44
N MET A 9 28.05 -7.99 -25.95
CA MET A 9 28.13 -7.27 -24.68
C MET A 9 27.40 -5.92 -24.75
N ALA A 10 27.53 -5.18 -25.87
CA ALA A 10 26.80 -3.93 -26.07
C ALA A 10 25.29 -4.13 -26.13
N MET A 11 24.82 -5.17 -26.84
CA MET A 11 23.40 -5.55 -26.88
C MET A 11 22.91 -5.97 -25.50
N MET A 12 23.68 -6.77 -24.76
CA MET A 12 23.32 -7.16 -23.40
C MET A 12 23.26 -5.96 -22.45
N VAL A 13 24.18 -5.00 -22.59
CA VAL A 13 24.16 -3.74 -21.82
C VAL A 13 23.00 -2.85 -22.23
N LEU A 14 22.64 -2.77 -23.53
CA LEU A 14 21.50 -1.98 -24.01
C LEU A 14 20.16 -2.62 -23.61
N SER A 15 20.05 -3.94 -23.68
CA SER A 15 18.91 -4.72 -23.18
C SER A 15 18.78 -4.61 -21.66
N CYS A 16 19.89 -4.68 -20.93
CA CYS A 16 19.92 -4.49 -19.48
C CYS A 16 19.56 -3.05 -19.13
N LYS A 17 20.08 -2.04 -19.85
CA LYS A 17 19.65 -0.65 -19.70
C LYS A 17 18.17 -0.48 -19.99
N SER A 18 17.61 -1.11 -21.03
CA SER A 18 16.18 -1.04 -21.36
C SER A 18 15.31 -1.69 -20.26
N ILE A 19 15.64 -2.92 -19.86
CA ILE A 19 14.90 -3.71 -18.85
C ILE A 19 15.07 -3.13 -17.44
N CYS A 20 16.24 -2.56 -17.11
CA CYS A 20 16.50 -1.84 -15.85
C CYS A 20 16.10 -0.35 -15.91
N SER A 21 15.79 0.22 -17.09
CA SER A 21 15.26 1.58 -17.26
C SER A 21 13.74 1.65 -17.36
N LEU A 22 13.04 0.51 -17.31
CA LEU A 22 11.68 0.47 -16.78
C LEU A 22 11.77 0.86 -15.31
N GLY A 23 11.93 2.16 -15.09
CA GLY A 23 12.02 2.75 -13.78
C GLY A 23 10.79 2.38 -12.98
N CYS A 24 10.94 2.49 -11.67
CA CYS A 24 9.83 2.35 -10.74
C CYS A 24 8.81 3.49 -10.98
N ASP A 25 7.89 3.32 -11.94
CA ASP A 25 6.70 4.14 -12.23
C ASP A 25 5.59 3.89 -11.18
N LEU A 26 6.03 3.75 -9.94
CA LEU A 26 5.20 3.46 -8.78
C LEU A 26 4.03 4.44 -8.62
N PRO A 27 4.16 5.76 -8.87
CA PRO A 27 3.06 6.68 -8.66
C PRO A 27 1.83 6.33 -9.53
N GLN A 28 2.02 5.91 -10.79
CA GLN A 28 0.91 5.62 -11.69
C GLN A 28 0.27 4.26 -11.41
N ALA A 29 1.08 3.19 -11.33
CA ALA A 29 0.58 1.84 -11.06
C ALA A 29 -0.11 1.76 -9.68
N HIS A 30 0.52 2.34 -8.64
CA HIS A 30 -0.02 2.32 -7.29
C HIS A 30 -1.23 3.24 -7.11
N SER A 31 -1.32 4.35 -7.85
CA SER A 31 -2.53 5.19 -7.91
C SER A 31 -3.71 4.40 -8.49
N LEU A 32 -3.49 3.66 -9.58
CA LEU A 32 -4.54 2.85 -10.20
C LEU A 32 -4.99 1.73 -9.26
N GLY A 33 -4.05 1.04 -8.62
CA GLY A 33 -4.37 -0.03 -7.68
C GLY A 33 -5.13 0.48 -6.44
N ASN A 34 -4.74 1.65 -5.90
CA ASN A 34 -5.48 2.28 -4.81
C ASN A 34 -6.92 2.60 -5.19
N ARG A 35 -7.15 3.08 -6.41
CA ARG A 35 -8.50 3.34 -6.92
C ARG A 35 -9.32 2.06 -6.99
N ARG A 36 -8.75 0.96 -7.46
CA ARG A 36 -9.43 -0.34 -7.53
C ARG A 36 -9.74 -0.89 -6.14
N ALA A 37 -8.75 -0.88 -5.24
CA ALA A 37 -8.91 -1.25 -3.84
C ALA A 37 -10.02 -0.43 -3.16
N PHE A 38 -10.06 0.89 -3.40
CA PHE A 38 -11.11 1.76 -2.90
C PHE A 38 -12.51 1.39 -3.42
N ILE A 39 -12.64 1.10 -4.72
CA ILE A 39 -13.91 0.68 -5.33
C ILE A 39 -14.40 -0.63 -4.69
N LEU A 40 -13.50 -1.60 -4.51
CA LEU A 40 -13.83 -2.88 -3.88
C LEU A 40 -14.29 -2.69 -2.43
N LEU A 41 -13.61 -1.86 -1.64
CA LEU A 41 -14.03 -1.51 -0.28
C LEU A 41 -15.39 -0.77 -0.26
N ALA A 42 -15.71 0.01 -1.29
CA ALA A 42 -17.01 0.66 -1.42
C ALA A 42 -18.12 -0.35 -1.75
N GLN A 43 -17.82 -1.36 -2.57
CA GLN A 43 -18.72 -2.46 -2.92
C GLN A 43 -18.99 -3.40 -1.75
N MET A 44 -18.02 -3.61 -0.87
CA MET A 44 -18.18 -4.42 0.35
C MET A 44 -19.12 -3.79 1.38
N ARG A 45 -19.47 -2.50 1.23
CA ARG A 45 -20.26 -1.76 2.20
C ARG A 45 -21.63 -2.40 2.44
N ARG A 46 -21.90 -2.71 3.70
CA ARG A 46 -23.23 -3.05 4.22
C ARG A 46 -23.77 -1.82 4.95
N ILE A 47 -24.64 -1.06 4.29
CA ILE A 47 -25.15 0.22 4.83
C ILE A 47 -25.97 -0.06 6.09
N SER A 48 -25.51 0.44 7.23
CA SER A 48 -26.36 0.57 8.42
C SER A 48 -26.00 1.82 9.23
N PHE A 49 -26.96 2.75 9.33
CA PHE A 49 -26.84 3.91 10.22
C PHE A 49 -26.74 3.52 11.71
N SER A 50 -27.05 2.27 12.06
CA SER A 50 -26.89 1.78 13.44
C SER A 50 -25.43 1.78 13.91
N CYS A 51 -24.46 1.72 13.00
CA CYS A 51 -23.04 1.65 13.33
C CYS A 51 -22.41 3.01 13.70
N LEU A 52 -23.18 4.11 13.65
CA LEU A 52 -22.70 5.45 14.00
C LEU A 52 -22.22 5.54 15.46
N LYS A 53 -22.81 4.76 16.37
CA LYS A 53 -22.42 4.71 17.79
C LYS A 53 -21.06 4.05 18.01
N ASP A 54 -20.57 3.30 17.02
CA ASP A 54 -19.28 2.60 17.07
C ASP A 54 -18.15 3.40 16.44
N ARG A 55 -18.41 4.62 15.96
CA ARG A 55 -17.36 5.50 15.39
C ARG A 55 -16.19 5.64 16.35
N HIS A 56 -14.99 5.53 15.80
CA HIS A 56 -13.74 5.65 16.52
C HIS A 56 -12.75 6.42 15.66
N ASP A 57 -11.98 7.31 16.29
CA ASP A 57 -10.81 7.90 15.66
C ASP A 57 -9.60 7.03 15.95
N PHE A 58 -8.95 6.54 14.91
CA PHE A 58 -7.78 5.65 15.01
C PHE A 58 -6.46 6.42 15.05
N ASP A 59 -6.51 7.75 14.93
CA ASP A 59 -5.41 8.66 14.68
C ASP A 59 -4.53 8.19 13.50
N PHE A 60 -5.07 8.29 12.29
CA PHE A 60 -4.29 8.07 11.08
C PHE A 60 -3.01 8.95 11.11
N PRO A 61 -1.81 8.39 10.85
CA PRO A 61 -0.54 9.10 10.97
C PRO A 61 -0.32 10.07 9.80
N TYR A 62 -1.15 11.11 9.71
CA TYR A 62 -1.22 12.05 8.59
C TYR A 62 0.13 12.71 8.28
N GLN A 63 0.90 13.07 9.30
CA GLN A 63 2.23 13.69 9.16
C GLN A 63 3.21 12.83 8.34
N VAL A 64 3.00 11.52 8.34
CA VAL A 64 3.83 10.58 7.58
C VAL A 64 3.40 10.49 6.11
N PHE A 65 2.14 10.85 5.81
CA PHE A 65 1.53 10.81 4.47
C PHE A 65 1.22 12.19 3.87
N ASP A 66 1.55 13.28 4.55
CA ASP A 66 1.33 14.66 4.08
C ASP A 66 2.25 15.06 2.90
N GLY A 67 3.29 14.25 2.67
CA GLY A 67 4.26 14.38 1.60
C GLY A 67 5.25 15.54 1.74
N ASN A 68 5.32 16.19 2.91
CA ASN A 68 6.26 17.27 3.18
C ASN A 68 7.66 16.77 3.52
N HIS A 69 7.81 15.52 3.98
CA HIS A 69 9.05 15.05 4.63
C HIS A 69 9.72 13.84 3.97
N PHE A 70 9.20 13.34 2.83
CA PHE A 70 9.66 12.07 2.25
C PHE A 70 10.40 12.22 0.91
N GLN A 71 11.56 11.57 0.85
CA GLN A 71 12.21 11.17 -0.41
C GLN A 71 11.43 10.00 -1.04
N LYS A 72 11.49 9.84 -2.36
CA LYS A 72 10.72 8.83 -3.12
C LYS A 72 10.90 7.42 -2.55
N VAL A 73 12.14 7.04 -2.20
CA VAL A 73 12.50 5.71 -1.69
C VAL A 73 11.86 5.41 -0.34
N GLN A 74 11.88 6.37 0.58
CA GLN A 74 11.28 6.22 1.90
C GLN A 74 9.75 6.07 1.79
N ALA A 75 9.12 6.73 0.81
CA ALA A 75 7.69 6.56 0.56
C ALA A 75 7.34 5.14 0.07
N ILE A 76 8.21 4.48 -0.70
CA ILE A 76 7.99 3.08 -1.16
C ILE A 76 7.89 2.15 0.05
N PHE A 77 8.83 2.25 1.00
CA PHE A 77 8.80 1.45 2.23
C PHE A 77 7.54 1.72 3.07
N LEU A 78 7.12 2.99 3.13
CA LEU A 78 5.91 3.39 3.84
C LEU A 78 4.64 2.79 3.21
N PHE A 79 4.52 2.87 1.89
CA PHE A 79 3.41 2.25 1.16
C PHE A 79 3.41 0.73 1.32
N ARG A 80 4.59 0.08 1.21
CA ARG A 80 4.73 -1.37 1.44
C ARG A 80 4.23 -1.78 2.81
N GLU A 81 4.65 -1.09 3.87
CA GLU A 81 4.18 -1.39 5.22
C GLU A 81 2.66 -1.21 5.33
N LYS A 82 2.10 -0.10 4.82
CA LYS A 82 0.64 0.14 4.86
C LYS A 82 -0.15 -0.94 4.12
N MET A 83 0.31 -1.33 2.93
CA MET A 83 -0.32 -2.37 2.11
C MET A 83 -0.24 -3.72 2.80
N GLN A 84 0.90 -4.05 3.41
CA GLN A 84 1.09 -5.30 4.14
C GLN A 84 0.14 -5.38 5.35
N GLN A 85 0.05 -4.30 6.13
CA GLN A 85 -0.85 -4.24 7.28
C GLN A 85 -2.33 -4.34 6.87
N THR A 86 -2.70 -3.71 5.74
CA THR A 86 -4.05 -3.82 5.17
C THR A 86 -4.33 -5.27 4.74
N PHE A 87 -3.40 -5.91 4.03
CA PHE A 87 -3.53 -7.31 3.63
C PHE A 87 -3.74 -8.20 4.86
N ASN A 88 -2.86 -8.10 5.86
CA ASN A 88 -2.93 -8.89 7.09
C ASN A 88 -4.26 -8.71 7.84
N LEU A 89 -4.76 -7.48 7.94
CA LEU A 89 -6.03 -7.16 8.59
C LEU A 89 -7.22 -7.88 7.91
N PHE A 90 -7.27 -7.82 6.58
CA PHE A 90 -8.37 -8.40 5.82
C PHE A 90 -8.22 -9.91 5.61
N SER A 91 -7.03 -10.50 5.74
CA SER A 91 -6.78 -11.96 5.63
C SER A 91 -7.15 -12.76 6.88
N THR A 92 -7.78 -12.13 7.87
CA THR A 92 -8.25 -12.81 9.09
C THR A 92 -9.55 -13.60 8.84
N LYS A 93 -9.78 -14.64 9.64
CA LYS A 93 -11.03 -15.42 9.57
C LYS A 93 -12.26 -14.55 9.89
N ASP A 94 -12.14 -13.66 10.87
CA ASP A 94 -13.22 -12.72 11.22
C ASP A 94 -13.59 -11.79 10.05
N SER A 95 -12.62 -11.41 9.21
CA SER A 95 -12.86 -10.65 7.98
C SER A 95 -13.55 -11.51 6.92
N SER A 96 -13.09 -12.76 6.71
CA SER A 96 -13.72 -13.66 5.73
C SER A 96 -15.16 -14.02 6.07
N ASP A 97 -15.46 -14.19 7.36
CA ASP A 97 -16.82 -14.48 7.84
C ASP A 97 -17.72 -13.22 7.75
N THR A 98 -17.11 -12.03 7.64
CA THR A 98 -17.82 -10.76 7.51
C THR A 98 -18.15 -10.42 6.07
N TRP A 99 -17.24 -10.47 5.12
CA TRP A 99 -17.45 -9.89 3.78
C TRP A 99 -17.99 -10.86 2.73
N ASP A 100 -18.45 -10.33 1.60
CA ASP A 100 -18.69 -11.17 0.42
C ASP A 100 -17.37 -11.76 -0.07
N VAL A 101 -17.30 -13.09 -0.16
CA VAL A 101 -16.06 -13.82 -0.44
C VAL A 101 -15.48 -13.46 -1.81
N ALA A 102 -16.33 -13.24 -2.82
CA ALA A 102 -15.87 -12.90 -4.16
C ALA A 102 -15.32 -11.48 -4.25
N LEU A 103 -15.91 -10.53 -3.52
CA LEU A 103 -15.34 -9.18 -3.39
C LEU A 103 -14.04 -9.18 -2.58
N LEU A 104 -13.97 -9.99 -1.52
CA LEU A 104 -12.79 -10.11 -0.67
C LEU A 104 -11.60 -10.73 -1.42
N ASP A 105 -11.84 -11.76 -2.23
CA ASP A 105 -10.83 -12.37 -3.10
C ASP A 105 -10.26 -11.38 -4.14
N LYS A 106 -11.12 -10.60 -4.79
CA LYS A 106 -10.69 -9.52 -5.69
C LYS A 106 -9.86 -8.47 -4.96
N PHE A 107 -10.24 -8.14 -3.73
CA PHE A 107 -9.51 -7.20 -2.91
C PHE A 107 -8.13 -7.73 -2.53
N TYR A 108 -8.00 -9.00 -2.13
CA TYR A 108 -6.71 -9.63 -1.90
C TYR A 108 -5.83 -9.62 -3.13
N THR A 109 -6.38 -9.96 -4.29
CA THR A 109 -5.66 -9.97 -5.57
C THR A 109 -5.08 -8.58 -5.87
N GLU A 110 -5.88 -7.52 -5.68
CA GLU A 110 -5.42 -6.15 -5.88
C GLU A 110 -4.33 -5.76 -4.88
N LEU A 111 -4.53 -6.00 -3.57
CA LEU A 111 -3.53 -5.69 -2.54
C LEU A 111 -2.21 -6.43 -2.78
N TYR A 112 -2.29 -7.71 -3.16
CA TYR A 112 -1.13 -8.55 -3.44
C TYR A 112 -0.36 -8.08 -4.67
N GLN A 113 -1.06 -7.66 -5.73
CA GLN A 113 -0.40 -7.07 -6.89
C GLN A 113 0.32 -5.76 -6.53
N GLN A 114 -0.33 -4.88 -5.77
CA GLN A 114 0.31 -3.63 -5.31
C GLN A 114 1.55 -3.90 -4.44
N LEU A 115 1.51 -4.91 -3.57
CA LEU A 115 2.67 -5.34 -2.77
C LEU A 115 3.83 -5.83 -3.64
N LYS A 116 3.54 -6.63 -4.67
CA LYS A 116 4.54 -7.09 -5.64
C LYS A 116 5.20 -5.94 -6.39
N ASP A 117 4.40 -4.98 -6.86
CA ASP A 117 4.91 -3.82 -7.58
C ASP A 117 5.82 -2.97 -6.68
N LEU A 118 5.43 -2.78 -5.41
CA LEU A 118 6.26 -2.11 -4.40
C LEU A 118 7.56 -2.85 -4.10
N GLU A 119 7.53 -4.17 -4.01
CA GLU A 119 8.71 -5.00 -3.75
C GLU A 119 9.69 -5.00 -4.92
N ALA A 120 9.20 -5.11 -6.16
CA ALA A 120 10.03 -4.97 -7.36
C ALA A 120 10.74 -3.60 -7.40
N CYS A 121 10.01 -2.53 -7.04
CA CYS A 121 10.54 -1.19 -6.90
C CYS A 121 11.64 -1.07 -5.83
N VAL A 122 11.51 -1.76 -4.70
CA VAL A 122 12.55 -1.81 -3.65
C VAL A 122 13.80 -2.52 -4.20
N MET A 123 13.63 -3.67 -4.85
CA MET A 123 14.75 -4.47 -5.38
C MET A 123 15.58 -3.72 -6.43
N GLN A 124 14.91 -3.00 -7.34
CA GLN A 124 15.60 -2.17 -8.34
C GLN A 124 16.42 -1.03 -7.73
N ARG A 125 16.02 -0.49 -6.56
CA ARG A 125 16.68 0.66 -5.93
C ARG A 125 17.77 0.27 -4.95
N VAL A 126 17.61 -0.84 -4.22
CA VAL A 126 18.64 -1.38 -3.32
C VAL A 126 19.91 -1.79 -4.09
N GLY A 127 19.81 -2.07 -5.40
CA GLY A 127 20.96 -2.30 -6.27
C GLY A 127 21.68 -1.03 -6.78
N VAL A 128 21.13 0.17 -6.56
CA VAL A 128 21.58 1.44 -7.18
C VAL A 128 22.00 2.51 -6.17
N GLU A 129 21.45 2.54 -4.95
CA GLU A 129 21.78 3.52 -3.91
C GLU A 129 22.33 2.86 -2.64
N GLU A 130 23.20 3.56 -1.90
CA GLU A 130 23.51 3.25 -0.50
C GLU A 130 22.20 3.00 0.26
N THR A 131 22.15 1.98 1.11
CA THR A 131 20.95 1.57 1.87
C THR A 131 20.15 2.79 2.31
N PRO A 132 19.00 3.07 1.66
CA PRO A 132 18.22 4.26 1.96
C PRO A 132 17.87 4.20 3.43
N LEU A 133 18.19 5.26 4.19
CA LEU A 133 17.91 5.30 5.62
C LEU A 133 16.39 5.12 5.82
N VAL A 134 15.98 3.88 6.14
CA VAL A 134 14.58 3.55 6.36
C VAL A 134 14.16 4.38 7.57
N ASN A 135 13.13 5.22 7.39
CA ASN A 135 12.58 5.96 8.52
C ASN A 135 11.78 4.99 9.41
N VAL A 136 12.48 4.35 10.34
CA VAL A 136 11.94 3.33 11.25
C VAL A 136 10.76 3.88 12.04
N ASP A 137 10.83 5.15 12.47
CA ASP A 137 9.76 5.80 13.24
C ASP A 137 8.47 5.93 12.44
N SER A 138 8.58 6.21 11.14
CA SER A 138 7.44 6.32 10.22
C SER A 138 6.78 4.98 9.97
N ILE A 139 7.58 3.93 9.77
CA ILE A 139 7.09 2.54 9.67
C ILE A 139 6.40 2.13 10.98
N LEU A 140 7.00 2.46 12.12
CA LEU A 140 6.43 2.18 13.43
C LEU A 140 5.11 2.93 13.67
N ALA A 141 4.97 4.17 13.19
CA ALA A 141 3.73 4.93 13.27
C ALA A 141 2.59 4.23 12.49
N VAL A 142 2.87 3.70 11.30
CA VAL A 142 1.89 2.89 10.54
C VAL A 142 1.50 1.64 11.30
N ARG A 143 2.47 0.90 11.86
CA ARG A 143 2.20 -0.30 12.68
C ARG A 143 1.33 0.01 13.90
N LYS A 144 1.65 1.07 14.63
CA LYS A 144 0.87 1.52 15.80
C LYS A 144 -0.57 1.87 15.42
N TYR A 145 -0.77 2.52 14.26
CA TYR A 145 -2.10 2.80 13.74
C TYR A 145 -2.91 1.52 13.49
N PHE A 146 -2.34 0.52 12.79
CA PHE A 146 -3.03 -0.77 12.58
C PHE A 146 -3.22 -1.58 13.86
N GLN A 147 -2.31 -1.49 14.84
CA GLN A 147 -2.50 -2.09 16.15
C GLN A 147 -3.76 -1.54 16.86
N ARG A 148 -4.03 -0.23 16.75
CA ARG A 148 -5.24 0.37 17.32
C ARG A 148 -6.51 -0.14 16.63
N ILE A 149 -6.46 -0.31 15.31
CA ILE A 149 -7.55 -0.93 14.53
C ILE A 149 -7.84 -2.34 15.04
N THR A 150 -6.81 -3.17 15.18
CA THR A 150 -6.96 -4.54 15.69
C THR A 150 -7.51 -4.54 17.12
N LEU A 151 -6.99 -3.71 18.01
CA LEU A 151 -7.47 -3.58 19.39
C LEU A 151 -8.94 -3.15 19.44
N TYR A 152 -9.37 -2.24 18.58
CA TYR A 152 -10.76 -1.82 18.45
C TYR A 152 -11.66 -2.99 18.00
N LEU A 153 -11.26 -3.74 16.97
CA LEU A 153 -12.01 -4.92 16.50
C LEU A 153 -12.17 -5.95 17.62
N THR A 154 -11.09 -6.25 18.36
CA THR A 154 -11.13 -7.15 19.51
C THR A 154 -12.09 -6.65 20.60
N LYS A 155 -12.02 -5.36 20.97
CA LYS A 155 -12.94 -4.75 21.96
C LYS A 155 -14.39 -4.81 21.53
N LYS A 156 -14.66 -4.68 20.24
CA LYS A 156 -15.99 -4.76 19.63
C LYS A 156 -16.40 -6.18 19.23
N LYS A 157 -15.62 -7.19 19.63
CA LYS A 157 -15.84 -8.61 19.37
C LYS A 157 -16.11 -8.90 17.89
N TYR A 158 -15.40 -8.20 17.00
CA TYR A 158 -15.51 -8.38 15.55
C TYR A 158 -16.95 -8.25 15.02
N SER A 159 -17.79 -7.46 15.69
CA SER A 159 -19.17 -7.23 15.26
C SER A 159 -19.25 -6.65 13.84
N PRO A 160 -20.37 -6.86 13.11
CA PRO A 160 -20.56 -6.28 11.77
C PRO A 160 -20.36 -4.76 11.73
N CYS A 161 -20.81 -4.03 12.76
CA CYS A 161 -20.61 -2.60 12.84
C CYS A 161 -19.14 -2.20 13.05
N SER A 162 -18.38 -2.96 13.82
CA SER A 162 -16.95 -2.70 13.96
C SER A 162 -16.19 -2.88 12.65
N TRP A 163 -16.56 -3.87 11.84
CA TRP A 163 -16.01 -4.06 10.51
C TRP A 163 -16.41 -2.97 9.53
N GLU A 164 -17.64 -2.45 9.59
CA GLU A 164 -18.03 -1.28 8.79
C GLU A 164 -17.23 -0.02 9.15
N VAL A 165 -16.97 0.20 10.44
CA VAL A 165 -16.11 1.30 10.91
C VAL A 165 -14.68 1.13 10.37
N VAL A 166 -14.11 -0.07 10.49
CA VAL A 166 -12.76 -0.36 9.98
C VAL A 166 -12.69 -0.24 8.46
N ARG A 167 -13.66 -0.75 7.72
CA ARG A 167 -13.74 -0.62 6.25
C ARG A 167 -13.73 0.86 5.85
N ALA A 168 -14.52 1.70 6.52
CA ALA A 168 -14.56 3.14 6.26
C ALA A 168 -13.23 3.83 6.60
N GLU A 169 -12.59 3.43 7.70
CA GLU A 169 -11.27 3.96 8.07
C GLU A 169 -10.18 3.57 7.06
N ILE A 170 -10.18 2.33 6.59
CA ILE A 170 -9.23 1.88 5.57
C ILE A 170 -9.44 2.63 4.26
N MET A 171 -10.70 2.84 3.83
CA MET A 171 -10.99 3.73 2.69
C MET A 171 -10.45 5.14 2.88
N ARG A 172 -10.69 5.74 4.06
CA ARG A 172 -10.16 7.07 4.41
C ARG A 172 -8.64 7.10 4.31
N SER A 173 -7.96 6.07 4.82
CA SER A 173 -6.50 5.94 4.74
C SER A 173 -5.99 5.93 3.30
N PHE A 174 -6.69 5.26 2.37
CA PHE A 174 -6.35 5.25 0.95
C PHE A 174 -6.49 6.64 0.34
N SER A 175 -7.58 7.35 0.63
CA SER A 175 -7.78 8.73 0.16
C SER A 175 -6.73 9.69 0.71
N LEU A 176 -6.42 9.63 2.00
CA LEU A 176 -5.43 10.51 2.63
C LEU A 176 -4.01 10.28 2.10
N SER A 177 -3.71 9.04 1.69
CA SER A 177 -2.41 8.72 1.10
C SER A 177 -2.25 9.22 -0.34
N MET A 178 -3.33 9.68 -0.99
CA MET A 178 -3.30 10.15 -2.38
C MET A 178 -2.44 11.40 -2.55
N ASN A 179 -2.39 12.28 -1.54
CA ASN A 179 -1.55 13.48 -1.54
C ASN A 179 -0.05 13.15 -1.70
N LEU A 180 0.44 12.15 -0.97
CA LEU A 180 1.82 11.68 -1.10
C LEU A 180 2.06 11.11 -2.51
N GLN A 181 1.11 10.34 -3.05
CA GLN A 181 1.23 9.77 -4.40
C GLN A 181 1.30 10.85 -5.50
N GLU A 182 0.42 11.86 -5.43
CA GLU A 182 0.43 12.97 -6.37
C GLU A 182 1.74 13.75 -6.32
N ARG A 183 2.29 13.96 -5.13
CA ARG A 183 3.60 14.63 -4.98
C ARG A 183 4.73 13.80 -5.55
N LEU A 184 4.72 12.48 -5.34
CA LEU A 184 5.70 11.60 -5.96
C LEU A 184 5.65 11.67 -7.48
N ARG A 185 4.44 11.79 -8.07
CA ARG A 185 4.24 11.98 -9.51
C ARG A 185 4.76 13.33 -10.04
N ARG A 186 4.66 14.42 -9.26
CA ARG A 186 5.16 15.75 -9.68
C ARG A 186 6.69 15.88 -9.65
N LYS A 187 7.38 14.98 -8.96
CA LYS A 187 8.85 14.96 -8.84
C LYS A 187 9.52 14.08 -9.91
N GLU A 188 8.74 13.47 -10.80
CA GLU A 188 9.19 12.79 -12.02
C GLU A 188 9.26 13.80 -13.16
#